data_AF-A0A7S4NUG7-F1
#
_entry.id   AF-A0A7S4NUG7-F1
#
_cell.length_a   1.000
_cell.length_b   1.000
_cell.length_c   1.000
_cell.angle_alpha   90.00
_cell.angle_beta   90.00
_cell.angle_gamma   90.00
#
_symmetry.space_group_name_H-M   'P 1'
#
loop_
_entity.id
_entity.type
_entity.pdbx_description
1 polymer ?
#
loop_
_entity_poly.entity_id
_entity_poly.type
_entity_poly.pdbx_seq_one_letter_code
_entity_poly.pdbx_strand_id
1 'polypeptide(L)'
;MEPPQRRLTKEEKKSMIQQRMQADVAQRKDLAQKRREAQALKRKEERGERSAVLLAIDEEIKQLNSRTCWELTPEERVVVKKETLRLESEKKSLMETGLGRKVFVGKFSFTDLEEKLKLNPPLQKLYAGSRKSLFQDHVIATFGGVEKWEWLEEKGSVFITFEEAESAQKAMELFGNYEKKKEFVKNINKEMEGKRIPPVAYIRPMFYSRWPRNYRICMDRQQQQRDQQQQREQQQREQQQREQQ
;
A
#
# COMPACT_ATOMS: atom_id res chain seq x y z
N MET A 1 50.28 45.53 -29.11
CA MET A 1 48.99 46.24 -28.88
C MET A 1 47.90 45.20 -28.96
N GLU A 2 47.19 44.94 -27.86
CA GLU A 2 46.02 44.05 -27.89
C GLU A 2 44.77 44.84 -28.33
N PRO A 3 43.90 44.27 -29.19
CA PRO A 3 42.71 44.96 -29.64
C PRO A 3 41.70 45.16 -28.50
N PRO A 4 40.95 46.29 -28.48
CA PRO A 4 40.02 46.59 -27.40
C PRO A 4 38.89 45.57 -27.34
N GLN A 5 38.69 44.96 -26.17
CA GLN A 5 37.58 44.05 -25.92
C GLN A 5 36.25 44.82 -26.02
N ARG A 6 35.46 44.53 -27.06
CA ARG A 6 34.10 45.04 -27.24
C ARG A 6 33.24 44.59 -26.05
N ARG A 7 32.78 45.55 -25.24
CA ARG A 7 31.92 45.26 -24.08
C ARG A 7 30.51 44.92 -24.56
N LEU A 8 30.09 43.68 -24.35
CA LEU A 8 28.74 43.21 -24.65
C LEU A 8 27.70 43.99 -23.86
N THR A 9 26.60 44.34 -24.55
CA THR A 9 25.44 44.99 -23.95
C THR A 9 24.69 44.02 -23.01
N LYS A 10 23.85 44.55 -22.11
CA LYS A 10 23.09 43.73 -21.15
C LYS A 10 22.13 42.74 -21.87
N GLU A 11 21.62 43.11 -23.04
CA GLU A 11 20.70 42.27 -23.82
C GLU A 11 21.42 41.12 -24.54
N GLU A 12 22.59 41.38 -25.13
CA GLU A 12 23.45 40.34 -25.72
C GLU A 12 23.94 39.32 -24.67
N LYS A 13 24.22 39.78 -23.45
CA LYS A 13 24.57 38.86 -22.35
C LYS A 13 23.39 37.99 -21.94
N LYS A 14 22.17 38.54 -21.89
CA LYS A 14 20.95 37.78 -21.57
C LYS A 14 20.62 36.74 -22.65
N SER A 15 20.75 37.11 -23.93
CA SER A 15 20.49 36.18 -25.04
C SER A 15 21.51 35.03 -25.08
N MET A 16 22.80 35.31 -24.86
CA MET A 16 23.82 34.26 -24.75
C MET A 16 23.56 33.29 -23.58
N ILE A 17 23.14 33.80 -22.42
CA ILE A 17 22.82 32.95 -21.26
C ILE A 17 21.61 32.08 -21.55
N GLN A 18 20.56 32.62 -22.19
CA GLN A 18 19.39 31.84 -22.60
C GLN A 18 19.73 30.74 -23.61
N GLN A 19 20.56 31.04 -24.61
CA GLN A 19 21.01 30.05 -25.60
C GLN A 19 21.85 28.94 -24.96
N ARG A 20 22.76 29.28 -24.03
CA ARG A 20 23.54 28.27 -23.27
C ARG A 20 22.65 27.39 -22.41
N MET A 21 21.69 27.99 -21.71
CA MET A 21 20.72 27.22 -20.91
C MET A 21 19.91 26.26 -21.78
N GLN A 22 19.44 26.69 -22.95
CA GLN A 22 18.69 25.83 -23.86
C GLN A 22 19.56 24.68 -24.40
N ALA A 23 20.82 24.95 -24.73
CA ALA A 23 21.78 23.94 -25.16
C ALA A 23 22.06 22.91 -24.04
N ASP A 24 22.28 23.35 -22.80
CA ASP A 24 22.49 22.47 -21.64
C ASP A 24 21.27 21.58 -21.36
N VAL A 25 20.06 22.14 -21.48
CA VAL A 25 18.81 21.39 -21.32
C VAL A 25 18.65 20.35 -22.43
N ALA A 26 18.99 20.68 -23.67
CA ALA A 26 18.96 19.73 -24.79
C ALA A 26 19.97 18.59 -24.58
N GLN A 27 21.22 18.90 -24.22
CA GLN A 27 22.24 17.89 -23.96
C GLN A 27 21.87 16.94 -22.81
N ARG A 28 21.26 17.46 -21.74
CA ARG A 28 20.78 16.62 -20.62
C ARG A 28 19.65 15.70 -21.04
N LYS A 29 18.73 16.16 -21.90
CA LYS A 29 17.66 15.32 -22.45
C LYS A 29 18.22 14.20 -23.32
N ASP A 30 19.18 14.50 -24.19
CA ASP A 30 19.81 13.50 -25.06
C ASP A 30 20.59 12.44 -24.26
N LEU A 31 21.34 12.87 -23.23
CA LEU A 31 22.05 11.94 -22.34
C LEU A 31 21.09 11.05 -21.53
N ALA A 32 19.97 11.59 -21.06
CA ALA A 32 18.95 10.82 -20.36
C ALA A 32 18.27 9.81 -21.29
N GLN A 33 18.02 10.18 -22.55
CA GLN A 33 17.46 9.29 -23.55
C GLN A 33 18.41 8.14 -23.90
N LYS A 34 19.69 8.42 -24.16
CA LYS A 34 20.71 7.39 -24.41
C LYS A 34 20.86 6.40 -23.26
N ARG A 35 20.77 6.85 -22.01
CA ARG A 35 20.80 5.97 -20.82
C ARG A 35 19.58 5.05 -20.76
N ARG A 36 18.39 5.55 -21.09
CA ARG A 36 17.16 4.74 -21.14
C ARG A 36 17.24 3.68 -22.24
N GLU A 37 17.72 4.06 -23.42
CA GLU A 37 17.91 3.13 -24.54
C GLU A 37 18.92 2.03 -24.21
N ALA A 38 20.07 2.36 -23.60
CA ALA A 38 21.06 1.38 -23.16
C ALA A 38 20.52 0.42 -22.08
N GLN A 39 19.72 0.92 -21.13
CA GLN A 39 19.08 0.07 -20.11
C GLN A 39 18.00 -0.83 -20.72
N ALA A 40 17.24 -0.32 -21.69
CA ALA A 40 16.24 -1.12 -22.40
C ALA A 40 16.89 -2.24 -23.22
N LEU A 41 18.06 -1.99 -23.82
CA LEU A 41 18.82 -2.99 -24.55
C LEU A 41 19.33 -4.11 -23.62
N LYS A 42 19.95 -3.75 -22.50
CA LYS A 42 20.39 -4.72 -21.47
C LYS A 42 19.25 -5.61 -20.97
N ARG A 43 18.08 -5.02 -20.70
CA ARG A 43 16.88 -5.78 -20.29
C ARG A 43 16.38 -6.74 -21.38
N LYS A 44 16.58 -6.42 -22.66
CA LYS A 44 16.24 -7.32 -23.78
C LYS A 44 17.24 -8.48 -23.89
N GLU A 45 18.53 -8.20 -23.74
CA GLU A 45 19.59 -9.22 -23.73
C GLU A 45 19.40 -10.20 -22.57
N GLU A 46 19.19 -9.71 -21.34
CA GLU A 46 18.92 -10.54 -20.16
C GLU A 46 17.63 -11.39 -20.30
N ARG A 47 16.60 -10.87 -20.99
CA ARG A 47 15.39 -11.63 -21.31
C ARG A 47 15.67 -12.73 -22.35
N GLY A 48 16.50 -12.44 -23.34
CA GLY A 48 16.93 -13.40 -24.35
C GLY A 48 17.73 -14.56 -23.74
N GLU A 49 18.67 -14.24 -22.85
CA GLU A 49 19.49 -15.23 -22.13
C GLU A 49 18.64 -16.13 -21.23
N ARG A 50 17.70 -15.57 -20.46
CA ARG A 50 16.77 -16.36 -19.63
C ARG A 50 15.87 -17.27 -20.46
N SER A 51 15.41 -16.79 -21.61
CA SER A 51 14.62 -17.59 -22.54
C SER A 51 15.45 -18.74 -23.14
N ALA A 52 16.71 -18.49 -23.50
CA ALA A 52 17.60 -19.51 -24.03
C ALA A 52 17.92 -20.61 -23.01
N VAL A 53 18.13 -20.24 -21.73
CA VAL A 53 18.38 -21.20 -20.64
C VAL A 53 17.17 -22.09 -20.38
N LEU A 54 15.96 -21.54 -20.35
CA LEU A 54 14.74 -22.34 -20.17
C LEU A 54 14.50 -23.31 -21.35
N LEU A 55 14.77 -22.87 -22.58
CA LEU A 55 14.68 -23.72 -23.76
C LEU A 55 15.72 -24.85 -23.72
N ALA A 56 16.95 -24.59 -23.27
CA ALA A 56 17.98 -25.60 -23.12
C ALA A 56 17.59 -26.68 -22.10
N ILE A 57 17.03 -26.28 -20.93
CA ILE A 57 16.53 -27.23 -19.92
C ILE A 57 15.38 -28.08 -20.49
N ASP A 58 14.50 -27.49 -21.31
CA ASP A 58 13.41 -28.23 -21.95
C ASP A 58 13.87 -29.20 -23.03
N GLU A 59 14.91 -28.86 -23.78
CA GLU A 59 15.54 -29.78 -24.72
C GLU A 59 16.25 -30.93 -23.99
N GLU A 60 16.90 -30.66 -22.86
CA GLU A 60 17.58 -31.68 -22.05
C GLU A 60 16.59 -32.65 -21.39
N ILE A 61 15.47 -32.14 -20.83
CA ILE A 61 14.38 -32.99 -20.31
C ILE A 61 13.78 -33.86 -21.43
N LYS A 62 13.59 -33.29 -22.64
CA LYS A 62 13.10 -34.07 -23.79
C LYS A 62 14.08 -35.16 -24.21
N GLN A 63 15.38 -34.87 -24.22
CA GLN A 63 16.41 -35.85 -24.54
C GLN A 63 16.42 -36.99 -23.50
N LEU A 64 16.37 -36.66 -22.21
CA LEU A 64 16.31 -37.66 -21.13
C LEU A 64 15.04 -38.53 -21.20
N ASN A 65 13.89 -37.95 -21.53
CA ASN A 65 12.64 -38.69 -21.68
C ASN A 65 12.55 -39.50 -22.98
N SER A 66 13.30 -39.10 -24.02
CA SER A 66 13.40 -39.83 -25.29
C SER A 66 14.29 -41.07 -25.21
N ARG A 67 15.17 -41.17 -24.19
CA ARG A 67 15.90 -42.40 -23.89
C ARG A 67 14.89 -43.46 -23.44
N THR A 68 14.58 -44.34 -24.37
CA THR A 68 13.46 -45.27 -24.31
C THR A 68 13.50 -46.18 -23.08
N CYS A 69 12.34 -46.37 -22.44
CA CYS A 69 12.12 -47.18 -21.24
C CYS A 69 12.41 -48.69 -21.39
N TRP A 70 12.97 -49.13 -22.52
CA TRP A 70 13.28 -50.53 -22.83
C TRP A 70 14.79 -50.81 -22.92
N GLU A 71 15.63 -49.77 -23.08
CA GLU A 71 17.09 -49.90 -23.19
C GLU A 71 17.81 -49.69 -21.85
N LEU A 72 17.14 -49.02 -20.91
CA LEU A 72 17.73 -48.67 -19.62
C LEU A 72 17.52 -49.80 -18.61
N THR A 73 18.62 -50.17 -17.94
CA THR A 73 18.59 -51.02 -16.75
C THR A 73 17.74 -50.39 -15.64
N PRO A 74 17.20 -51.17 -14.69
CA PRO A 74 16.44 -50.62 -13.57
C PRO A 74 17.19 -49.54 -12.79
N GLU A 75 18.52 -49.65 -12.69
CA GLU A 75 19.38 -48.68 -12.01
C GLU A 75 19.49 -47.37 -12.81
N GLU A 76 19.70 -47.44 -14.12
CA GLU A 76 19.74 -46.27 -15.00
C GLU A 76 18.39 -45.54 -15.06
N ARG A 77 17.26 -46.26 -14.95
CA ARG A 77 15.93 -45.65 -14.85
C ARG A 77 15.77 -44.80 -13.59
N VAL A 78 16.38 -45.20 -12.47
CA VAL A 78 16.36 -44.42 -11.23
C VAL A 78 17.22 -43.16 -11.38
N VAL A 79 18.36 -43.26 -12.06
CA VAL A 79 19.25 -42.12 -12.34
C VAL A 79 18.55 -41.11 -13.25
N VAL A 80 17.99 -41.56 -14.38
CA VAL A 80 17.26 -40.69 -15.32
C VAL A 80 16.07 -40.02 -14.62
N LYS A 81 15.30 -40.74 -13.80
CA LYS A 81 14.21 -40.14 -13.01
C LYS A 81 14.69 -39.10 -12.01
N LYS A 82 15.84 -39.30 -11.37
CA LYS A 82 16.41 -38.32 -10.43
C LYS A 82 16.90 -37.07 -11.17
N GLU A 83 17.52 -37.24 -12.33
CA GLU A 83 18.00 -36.14 -13.16
C GLU A 83 16.85 -35.34 -13.78
N THR A 84 15.81 -35.99 -14.30
CA THR A 84 14.62 -35.27 -14.80
C THR A 84 13.90 -34.53 -13.68
N LEU A 85 13.73 -35.13 -12.50
CA LEU A 85 13.16 -34.45 -11.34
C LEU A 85 14.01 -33.25 -10.89
N ARG A 86 15.35 -33.37 -10.97
CA ARG A 86 16.27 -32.26 -10.67
C ARG A 86 16.10 -31.13 -11.68
N LEU A 87 16.12 -31.41 -12.97
CA LEU A 87 15.93 -30.42 -14.03
C LEU A 87 14.54 -29.79 -13.99
N GLU A 88 13.49 -30.56 -13.68
CA GLU A 88 12.15 -30.03 -13.45
C GLU A 88 12.10 -29.11 -12.21
N SER A 89 12.84 -29.45 -11.15
CA SER A 89 12.96 -28.60 -9.97
C SER A 89 13.75 -27.32 -10.24
N GLU A 90 14.75 -27.38 -11.11
CA GLU A 90 15.56 -26.24 -11.54
C GLU A 90 14.78 -25.33 -12.49
N LYS A 91 14.04 -25.91 -13.45
CA LYS A 91 13.06 -25.21 -14.29
C LYS A 91 11.97 -24.54 -13.44
N LYS A 92 11.42 -25.27 -12.46
CA LYS A 92 10.48 -24.71 -11.48
C LYS A 92 11.14 -23.62 -10.68
N SER A 93 12.36 -23.79 -10.16
CA SER A 93 13.07 -22.74 -9.41
C SER A 93 13.36 -21.50 -10.27
N LEU A 94 13.68 -21.65 -11.55
CA LEU A 94 13.89 -20.53 -12.49
C LEU A 94 12.57 -19.84 -12.88
N MET A 95 11.44 -20.55 -12.78
CA MET A 95 10.10 -19.94 -12.87
C MET A 95 9.59 -19.39 -11.53
N GLU A 96 9.94 -20.03 -10.41
CA GLU A 96 9.56 -19.79 -9.00
C GLU A 96 10.52 -18.85 -8.28
N THR A 97 11.54 -18.33 -8.96
CA THR A 97 12.08 -16.98 -8.73
C THR A 97 11.01 -15.87 -8.88
N GLY A 98 9.72 -16.20 -8.71
CA GLY A 98 8.60 -15.41 -8.21
C GLY A 98 8.74 -14.88 -6.77
N LEU A 99 9.95 -14.86 -6.19
CA LEU A 99 10.34 -13.87 -5.17
C LEU A 99 10.05 -12.41 -5.61
N GLY A 100 9.77 -12.19 -6.89
CA GLY A 100 9.32 -10.91 -7.43
C GLY A 100 7.82 -10.63 -7.40
N ARG A 101 6.92 -11.55 -6.97
CA ARG A 101 5.46 -11.33 -6.97
C ARG A 101 4.90 -10.72 -5.67
N LYS A 102 5.61 -10.94 -4.56
CA LYS A 102 5.22 -10.42 -3.25
C LYS A 102 5.92 -9.08 -2.99
N VAL A 103 5.14 -8.02 -2.88
CA VAL A 103 5.64 -6.67 -2.62
C VAL A 103 5.34 -6.29 -1.18
N PHE A 104 6.37 -5.92 -0.44
CA PHE A 104 6.21 -5.27 0.85
C PHE A 104 5.99 -3.77 0.63
N VAL A 105 4.84 -3.28 1.06
CA VAL A 105 4.58 -1.86 1.09
C VAL A 105 4.63 -1.37 2.53
N GLY A 106 5.79 -0.79 2.88
CA GLY A 106 6.04 -0.21 4.20
C GLY A 106 5.15 1.00 4.48
N LYS A 107 5.17 1.48 5.74
CA LYS A 107 4.30 2.53 6.29
C LYS A 107 3.87 3.57 5.25
N PHE A 108 2.58 3.57 4.94
CA PHE A 108 1.96 4.72 4.29
C PHE A 108 1.54 5.68 5.39
N SER A 109 2.22 6.82 5.53
CA SER A 109 1.74 7.88 6.40
C SER A 109 0.61 8.63 5.69
N PHE A 110 -0.63 8.36 6.08
CA PHE A 110 -1.80 9.17 5.73
C PHE A 110 -2.17 10.13 6.88
N THR A 111 -1.23 10.35 7.80
CA THR A 111 -1.31 11.22 8.98
C THR A 111 -1.88 12.60 8.63
N ASP A 112 -1.52 13.13 7.45
CA ASP A 112 -1.94 14.44 6.97
C ASP A 112 -3.46 14.66 6.91
N LEU A 113 -4.29 13.61 6.80
CA LEU A 113 -5.75 13.73 6.72
C LEU A 113 -6.45 13.35 8.03
N GLU A 114 -5.94 12.36 8.75
CA GLU A 114 -6.46 11.96 10.07
C GLU A 114 -6.29 13.08 11.10
N GLU A 115 -5.14 13.76 11.10
CA GLU A 115 -4.87 14.90 11.99
C GLU A 115 -5.72 16.13 11.62
N LYS A 116 -5.97 16.35 10.32
CA LYS A 116 -6.80 17.48 9.85
C LYS A 116 -8.26 17.32 10.21
N LEU A 117 -8.80 16.09 10.13
CA LEU A 117 -10.23 15.87 10.30
C LEU A 117 -10.67 15.72 11.77
N LYS A 118 -9.74 15.58 12.73
CA LYS A 118 -10.02 15.43 14.17
C LYS A 118 -11.23 14.52 14.45
N LEU A 119 -11.28 13.38 13.76
CA LEU A 119 -12.46 12.50 13.78
C LEU A 119 -12.59 11.78 15.12
N ASN A 120 -13.83 11.53 15.56
CA ASN A 120 -14.10 10.67 16.71
C ASN A 120 -13.65 9.22 16.43
N PRO A 121 -13.27 8.42 17.44
CA PRO A 121 -12.77 7.06 17.27
C PRO A 121 -13.64 6.12 16.40
N PRO A 122 -14.98 6.16 16.45
CA PRO A 122 -15.82 5.35 15.55
C PRO A 122 -15.72 5.78 14.08
N LEU A 123 -15.62 7.10 13.85
CA LEU A 123 -15.46 7.67 12.51
C LEU A 123 -14.09 7.38 11.93
N GLN A 124 -13.05 7.34 12.78
CA GLN A 124 -11.70 6.94 12.38
C GLN A 124 -11.68 5.48 11.86
N LYS A 125 -12.41 4.56 12.51
CA LYS A 125 -12.52 3.17 12.04
C LYS A 125 -13.21 3.05 10.68
N LEU A 126 -14.32 3.76 10.48
CA LEU A 126 -15.01 3.81 9.20
C LEU A 126 -14.14 4.42 8.09
N TYR A 127 -13.46 5.52 8.42
CA TYR A 127 -12.52 6.20 7.53
C TYR A 127 -11.38 5.26 7.10
N ALA A 128 -10.80 4.53 8.05
CA ALA A 128 -9.77 3.52 7.77
C ALA A 128 -10.28 2.41 6.85
N GLY A 129 -11.52 1.94 7.04
CA GLY A 129 -12.17 0.97 6.16
C GLY A 129 -12.34 1.46 4.72
N SER A 130 -12.92 2.65 4.54
CA SER A 130 -13.08 3.27 3.22
C SER A 130 -11.72 3.52 2.53
N ARG A 131 -10.71 3.91 3.29
CA ARG A 131 -9.35 4.11 2.78
C ARG A 131 -8.71 2.80 2.31
N LYS A 132 -8.87 1.70 3.06
CA LYS A 132 -8.35 0.38 2.66
C LYS A 132 -8.94 -0.05 1.32
N SER A 133 -10.26 0.08 1.15
CA SER A 133 -10.94 -0.26 -0.11
C SER A 133 -10.42 0.58 -1.28
N LEU A 134 -10.36 1.90 -1.12
CA LEU A 134 -9.87 2.79 -2.18
C LEU A 134 -8.42 2.54 -2.56
N PHE A 135 -7.57 2.22 -1.57
CA PHE A 135 -6.20 1.82 -1.84
C PHE A 135 -6.14 0.54 -2.67
N GLN A 136 -6.95 -0.47 -2.33
CA GLN A 136 -7.03 -1.72 -3.09
C GLN A 136 -7.50 -1.47 -4.52
N ASP A 137 -8.56 -0.71 -4.70
CA ASP A 137 -9.11 -0.36 -6.02
C ASP A 137 -8.05 0.32 -6.89
N HIS A 138 -7.32 1.29 -6.33
CA HIS A 138 -6.24 1.98 -7.04
C HIS A 138 -5.08 1.07 -7.41
N VAL A 139 -4.68 0.18 -6.52
CA VAL A 139 -3.60 -0.79 -6.80
C VAL A 139 -4.02 -1.75 -7.90
N ILE A 140 -5.25 -2.27 -7.85
CA ILE A 140 -5.77 -3.17 -8.89
C ILE A 140 -5.84 -2.44 -10.24
N ALA A 141 -6.35 -1.21 -10.26
CA ALA A 141 -6.43 -0.41 -11.48
C ALA A 141 -5.05 -0.05 -12.06
N THR A 142 -4.05 0.18 -11.21
CA THR A 142 -2.72 0.63 -11.64
C THR A 142 -1.81 -0.53 -12.05
N PHE A 143 -1.86 -1.66 -11.33
CA PHE A 143 -0.89 -2.74 -11.48
C PHE A 143 -1.51 -4.05 -11.98
N GLY A 144 -2.83 -4.25 -11.88
CA GLY A 144 -3.53 -5.46 -12.34
C GLY A 144 -3.98 -6.38 -11.21
N GLY A 145 -4.20 -7.66 -11.53
CA GLY A 145 -4.75 -8.68 -10.63
C GLY A 145 -3.90 -8.92 -9.37
N VAL A 146 -4.58 -9.01 -8.22
CA VAL A 146 -3.96 -9.29 -6.93
C VAL A 146 -4.54 -10.57 -6.36
N GLU A 147 -3.65 -11.52 -6.08
CA GLU A 147 -4.00 -12.83 -5.54
C GLU A 147 -4.30 -12.75 -4.03
N LYS A 148 -3.46 -12.02 -3.27
CA LYS A 148 -3.55 -11.99 -1.81
C LYS A 148 -3.12 -10.66 -1.20
N TRP A 149 -3.83 -10.26 -0.16
CA TRP A 149 -3.53 -9.11 0.69
C TRP A 149 -3.26 -9.56 2.13
N GLU A 150 -2.14 -9.12 2.71
CA GLU A 150 -1.82 -9.37 4.12
C GLU A 150 -1.57 -8.03 4.83
N TRP A 151 -2.56 -7.56 5.58
CA TRP A 151 -2.50 -6.29 6.32
C TRP A 151 -1.85 -6.49 7.69
N LEU A 152 -0.84 -5.69 8.00
CA LEU A 152 -0.21 -5.64 9.32
C LEU A 152 -0.60 -4.33 10.01
N GLU A 153 -1.73 -4.36 10.71
CA GLU A 153 -2.35 -3.17 11.31
C GLU A 153 -1.43 -2.48 12.32
N GLU A 154 -0.73 -3.24 13.17
CA GLU A 154 0.21 -2.73 14.17
C GLU A 154 1.36 -1.92 13.56
N LYS A 155 1.76 -2.26 12.33
CA LYS A 155 2.89 -1.63 11.63
C LYS A 155 2.44 -0.66 10.55
N GLY A 156 1.14 -0.56 10.24
CA GLY A 156 0.61 0.26 9.16
C GLY A 156 1.17 -0.12 7.78
N SER A 157 1.51 -1.40 7.59
CA SER A 157 2.13 -1.93 6.37
C SER A 157 1.27 -3.03 5.76
N VAL A 158 1.46 -3.28 4.46
CA VAL A 158 0.74 -4.34 3.73
C VAL A 158 1.71 -5.14 2.87
N PHE A 159 1.53 -6.45 2.85
CA PHE A 159 2.11 -7.29 1.81
C PHE A 159 1.05 -7.58 0.75
N ILE A 160 1.46 -7.43 -0.51
CA ILE A 160 0.60 -7.62 -1.67
C ILE A 160 1.25 -8.70 -2.53
N THR A 161 0.53 -9.80 -2.78
CA THR A 161 0.94 -10.84 -3.71
C THR A 161 0.17 -10.65 -5.01
N PHE A 162 0.88 -10.30 -6.09
CA PHE A 162 0.28 -10.11 -7.41
C PHE A 162 0.21 -11.43 -8.18
N GLU A 163 -0.79 -11.57 -9.05
CA GLU A 163 -0.92 -12.72 -9.94
C GLU A 163 0.27 -12.81 -10.92
N GLU A 164 0.67 -11.64 -11.45
CA GLU A 164 1.78 -11.50 -12.39
C GLU A 164 3.03 -10.89 -11.73
N ALA A 165 4.21 -11.39 -12.11
CA ALA A 165 5.50 -10.85 -11.64
C ALA A 165 5.80 -9.45 -12.20
N GLU A 166 5.31 -9.13 -13.41
CA GLU A 166 5.50 -7.80 -14.00
C GLU A 166 4.76 -6.71 -13.21
N SER A 167 3.55 -7.00 -12.72
CA SER A 167 2.75 -6.12 -11.87
C SER A 167 3.47 -5.80 -10.57
N ALA A 168 4.03 -6.82 -9.93
CA ALA A 168 4.80 -6.66 -8.72
C ALA A 168 6.10 -5.87 -8.93
N GLN A 169 6.79 -6.07 -10.06
CA GLN A 169 7.97 -5.26 -10.41
C GLN A 169 7.61 -3.78 -10.61
N LYS A 170 6.52 -3.47 -11.32
CA LYS A 170 6.01 -2.10 -11.48
C LYS A 170 5.62 -1.48 -10.13
N ALA A 171 4.97 -2.27 -9.26
CA ALA A 171 4.59 -1.85 -7.92
C ALA A 171 5.84 -1.55 -7.06
N MET A 172 6.89 -2.37 -7.13
CA MET A 172 8.15 -2.10 -6.44
C MET A 172 8.83 -0.82 -6.95
N GLU A 173 8.88 -0.59 -8.27
CA GLU A 173 9.47 0.63 -8.83
C GLU A 173 8.71 1.90 -8.38
N LEU A 174 7.38 1.82 -8.25
CA LEU A 174 6.56 2.93 -7.78
C LEU A 174 6.68 3.14 -6.26
N PHE A 175 6.49 2.09 -5.47
CA PHE A 175 6.50 2.19 -4.00
C PHE A 175 7.90 2.36 -3.41
N GLY A 176 8.96 1.96 -4.15
CA GLY A 176 10.34 2.21 -3.79
C GLY A 176 10.79 3.67 -4.01
N ASN A 177 10.09 4.43 -4.84
CA ASN A 177 10.36 5.85 -5.05
C ASN A 177 9.42 6.73 -4.18
N TYR A 178 10.01 7.46 -3.24
CA TYR A 178 9.27 8.30 -2.31
C TYR A 178 8.38 9.36 -2.98
N GLU A 179 8.85 10.01 -4.05
CA GLU A 179 8.08 11.07 -4.74
C GLU A 179 6.82 10.49 -5.39
N LYS A 180 6.98 9.38 -6.11
CA LYS A 180 5.86 8.69 -6.76
C LYS A 180 4.88 8.12 -5.74
N LYS A 181 5.40 7.55 -4.64
CA LYS A 181 4.57 7.07 -3.52
C LYS A 181 3.74 8.22 -2.91
N LYS A 182 4.33 9.41 -2.75
CA LYS A 182 3.64 10.59 -2.23
C LYS A 182 2.55 11.08 -3.18
N GLU A 183 2.81 11.12 -4.49
CA GLU A 183 1.80 11.47 -5.50
C GLU A 183 0.64 10.48 -5.52
N PHE A 184 0.94 9.19 -5.43
CA PHE A 184 -0.07 8.13 -5.34
C PHE A 184 -0.99 8.32 -4.12
N VAL A 185 -0.40 8.58 -2.95
CA VAL A 185 -1.15 8.88 -1.71
C VAL A 185 -1.98 10.17 -1.87
N LYS A 186 -1.45 11.21 -2.53
CA LYS A 186 -2.16 12.46 -2.77
C LYS A 186 -3.40 12.25 -3.66
N ASN A 187 -3.34 11.35 -4.64
CA ASN A 187 -4.49 11.03 -5.48
C ASN A 187 -5.57 10.30 -4.70
N ILE A 188 -5.19 9.32 -3.88
CA ILE A 188 -6.13 8.63 -2.97
C ILE A 188 -6.78 9.63 -2.01
N ASN A 189 -6.00 10.56 -1.45
CA ASN A 189 -6.52 11.59 -0.55
C ASN A 189 -7.52 12.53 -1.24
N LYS A 190 -7.25 12.96 -2.48
CA LYS A 190 -8.20 13.76 -3.27
C LYS A 190 -9.50 13.00 -3.56
N GLU A 191 -9.41 11.72 -3.86
CA GLU A 191 -10.59 10.88 -4.07
C GLU A 191 -11.37 10.66 -2.77
N MET A 192 -10.69 10.50 -1.64
CA MET A 192 -11.33 10.46 -0.31
C MET A 192 -12.02 11.78 0.04
N GLU A 193 -11.45 12.93 -0.33
CA GLU A 193 -12.08 14.24 -0.16
C GLU A 193 -13.31 14.41 -1.07
N GLY A 194 -13.24 13.92 -2.32
CA GLY A 194 -14.35 13.94 -3.27
C GLY A 194 -15.47 12.98 -2.91
N LYS A 195 -15.13 11.77 -2.46
CA LYS A 195 -16.03 10.82 -1.79
C LYS A 195 -16.19 11.25 -0.34
N ARG A 196 -16.69 12.46 -0.10
CA ARG A 196 -17.14 12.88 1.24
C ARG A 196 -17.91 11.71 1.83
N ILE A 197 -17.37 11.12 2.89
CA ILE A 197 -18.10 10.13 3.70
C ILE A 197 -19.45 10.79 3.95
N PRO A 198 -20.56 10.24 3.43
CA PRO A 198 -21.87 10.79 3.73
C PRO A 198 -21.89 10.91 5.26
N PRO A 199 -22.12 12.11 5.82
CA PRO A 199 -21.99 12.35 7.25
C PRO A 199 -22.75 11.22 7.93
N VAL A 200 -22.00 10.34 8.62
CA VAL A 200 -22.41 9.00 9.05
C VAL A 200 -23.89 9.02 9.27
N ALA A 201 -24.62 8.48 8.29
CA ALA A 201 -26.03 8.70 8.03
C ALA A 201 -26.66 9.22 9.30
N TYR A 202 -26.76 10.57 9.43
CA TYR A 202 -27.24 11.30 10.61
C TYR A 202 -28.11 10.33 11.38
N ILE A 203 -27.59 9.66 12.43
CA ILE A 203 -28.22 8.44 13.00
C ILE A 203 -29.69 8.73 12.94
N ARG A 204 -30.45 8.11 11.99
CA ARG A 204 -31.79 8.63 11.60
C ARG A 204 -32.41 9.02 12.91
N PRO A 205 -32.64 10.32 13.22
CA PRO A 205 -32.76 10.78 14.60
C PRO A 205 -33.71 9.81 15.24
N MET A 206 -33.18 8.93 16.09
CA MET A 206 -33.80 7.63 16.40
C MET A 206 -35.25 7.95 16.64
N PHE A 207 -36.08 7.61 15.63
CA PHE A 207 -37.46 8.02 15.44
C PHE A 207 -38.01 8.29 16.81
N TYR A 208 -38.16 9.58 17.23
CA TYR A 208 -38.34 9.99 18.64
C TYR A 208 -38.72 8.77 19.42
N SER A 209 -37.74 8.06 20.01
CA SER A 209 -38.13 7.00 20.91
C SER A 209 -38.85 7.82 21.94
N ARG A 210 -40.18 7.78 21.89
CA ARG A 210 -41.02 8.43 22.87
C ARG A 210 -40.58 7.67 24.10
N TRP A 211 -39.60 8.24 24.79
CA TRP A 211 -39.19 7.78 26.10
C TRP A 211 -40.53 7.63 26.80
N PRO A 212 -40.94 6.40 27.17
CA PRO A 212 -42.25 6.22 27.75
C PRO A 212 -42.34 7.24 28.88
N ARG A 213 -43.41 8.06 28.90
CA ARG A 213 -43.57 9.18 29.85
C ARG A 213 -43.25 8.77 31.30
N ASN A 214 -43.31 7.47 31.57
CA ASN A 214 -43.02 6.79 32.82
C ASN A 214 -41.54 6.75 33.23
N TYR A 215 -40.57 7.06 32.36
CA TYR A 215 -39.15 7.04 32.77
C TYR A 215 -38.79 8.21 33.70
N ARG A 216 -39.39 9.40 33.49
CA ARG A 216 -39.29 10.51 34.47
C ARG A 216 -39.94 10.14 35.80
N ILE A 217 -41.11 9.50 35.76
CA ILE A 217 -41.78 8.99 36.97
C ILE A 217 -40.88 8.01 37.73
N CYS A 218 -40.16 7.13 37.02
CA CYS A 218 -39.26 6.16 37.64
C CYS A 218 -38.05 6.82 38.31
N MET A 219 -37.43 7.82 37.65
CA MET A 219 -36.31 8.57 38.21
C MET A 219 -36.74 9.44 39.41
N ASP A 220 -37.88 10.14 39.31
CA ASP A 220 -38.40 10.98 40.39
C ASP A 220 -38.78 10.15 41.62
N ARG A 221 -39.31 8.93 41.43
CA ARG A 221 -39.65 8.02 42.54
C ARG A 221 -38.40 7.46 43.23
N GLN A 222 -37.33 7.20 42.49
CA GLN A 222 -36.04 6.80 43.08
C GLN A 222 -35.37 7.94 43.84
N GLN A 223 -35.47 9.17 43.34
CA GLN A 223 -34.96 10.36 44.03
C GLN A 223 -35.70 10.59 45.36
N GLN A 224 -37.03 10.57 45.34
CA GLN A 224 -37.85 10.72 46.56
C GLN A 224 -37.57 9.66 47.63
N GLN A 225 -37.28 8.42 47.23
CA GLN A 225 -36.91 7.36 48.18
C GLN A 225 -35.56 7.62 48.85
N ARG A 226 -34.56 8.14 48.12
CA ARG A 226 -33.25 8.49 48.69
C ARG A 226 -33.36 9.67 49.65
N ASP A 227 -34.14 10.69 49.29
CA ASP A 227 -34.32 11.88 50.13
C ASP A 227 -35.03 11.53 51.45
N GLN A 228 -36.03 10.64 51.42
CA GLN A 228 -36.67 10.14 52.65
C GLN A 228 -35.73 9.30 53.51
N GLN A 229 -34.85 8.51 52.90
CA GLN A 229 -33.89 7.68 53.63
C GLN A 229 -32.84 8.55 54.34
N GLN A 230 -32.31 9.57 53.66
CA GLN A 230 -31.38 10.53 54.27
C GLN A 230 -32.02 11.32 55.41
N GLN A 231 -33.27 11.76 55.28
CA GLN A 231 -33.97 12.46 56.37
C GLN A 231 -34.16 11.57 57.61
N ARG A 232 -34.48 10.28 57.43
CA ARG A 232 -34.59 9.33 58.55
C ARG A 232 -33.26 9.09 59.24
N GLU A 233 -32.17 8.95 58.48
CA GLU A 233 -30.82 8.79 59.04
C GLU A 233 -30.41 10.04 59.84
N GLN A 234 -30.76 11.24 59.35
CA GLN A 234 -30.45 12.49 60.02
C GLN A 234 -31.25 12.66 61.33
N GLN A 235 -32.54 12.31 61.32
CA GLN A 235 -33.38 12.32 62.54
C GLN A 235 -32.89 11.30 63.59
N GLN A 236 -32.48 10.10 63.17
CA GLN A 236 -31.92 9.11 64.11
C GLN A 236 -30.62 9.60 64.76
N ARG A 237 -29.76 10.27 64.00
CA ARG A 237 -28.53 10.86 64.55
C ARG A 237 -28.83 11.97 65.56
N GLU A 238 -29.79 12.84 65.26
CA GLU A 238 -30.21 13.89 66.21
C GLU A 238 -30.85 13.30 67.47
N GLN A 239 -31.65 12.23 67.36
CA GLN A 239 -32.23 11.54 68.51
C GLN A 239 -31.16 10.90 69.40
N GLN A 240 -30.19 10.20 68.80
CA GLN A 240 -29.06 9.61 69.54
C GLN A 240 -28.19 10.66 70.23
N GLN A 241 -28.02 11.84 69.62
CA GLN A 241 -27.29 12.94 70.25
C GLN A 241 -28.05 13.55 71.43
N ARG A 242 -29.39 13.59 71.39
CA ARG A 242 -30.22 14.06 72.51
C ARG A 242 -30.27 13.08 73.67
N GLU A 243 -30.21 11.77 73.41
CA GLU A 243 -30.19 10.75 74.47
C GLU A 243 -28.83 10.63 75.17
N GLN A 244 -27.74 11.17 74.59
CA GLN A 244 -26.40 11.19 75.18
C GLN A 244 -26.09 12.47 75.98
N GLN A 245 -26.99 13.47 75.99
CA GLN A 245 -26.89 14.68 76.82
C GLN A 245 -27.82 14.59 78.03
#